data_AF-A0A2N8SKJ1-F1
#
_entry.id   AF-A0A2N8SKJ1-F1
#
_cell.length_a   1.000
_cell.length_b   1.000
_cell.length_c   1.000
_cell.angle_alpha   90.00
_cell.angle_beta   90.00
_cell.angle_gamma   90.00
#
_symmetry.space_group_name_H-M   'P 1'
#
loop_
_entity.id
_entity.type
_entity.pdbx_description
1 polymer ?
#
loop_
_entity_poly.entity_id
_entity_poly.type
_entity_poly.pdbx_seq_one_letter_code
_entity_poly.pdbx_strand_id
1 'polypeptide(L)'
;MRPGTYTLDLTDRTLPKCERSVAQQTRIALGITSLVILSGCTGYGPTSSSVDPAGSPESAKTEILEAGAAMLQTNSPLEPMNVYLVGFHPMKDDPSHQMEAHHFCTQVNEDFAQCALFDGNTRDANLNGIEYIISKKLFENLPESEKQYWHPHNGEILSGQLVAPNLPLRADHELMKSKMNSYGKTWHTWEASQGKPGESLPLGEPKLAWSFNRIGEAEKGLVEDRDERMNINTDARRKARADLIPLAEPQRGVDALKGQFKGITHPIPGVVDRNAPK
;
A
#
# COMPACT_ATOMS: atom_id res chain seq x y z
N MET A 1 48.40 -19.50 -15.02
CA MET A 1 46.99 -19.03 -14.97
C MET A 1 46.83 -18.19 -13.72
N ARG A 2 46.42 -16.93 -13.85
CA ARG A 2 46.31 -15.96 -12.74
C ARG A 2 44.90 -16.02 -12.12
N PRO A 3 44.73 -15.73 -10.82
CA PRO A 3 43.41 -15.65 -10.18
C PRO A 3 42.74 -14.31 -10.52
N GLY A 4 41.47 -14.36 -10.92
CA GLY A 4 40.65 -13.18 -11.23
C GLY A 4 39.97 -12.63 -9.98
N THR A 5 40.23 -11.36 -9.68
CA THR A 5 39.52 -10.54 -8.70
C THR A 5 38.20 -10.04 -9.27
N TYR A 6 37.08 -10.32 -8.59
CA TYR A 6 35.79 -9.70 -8.88
C TYR A 6 35.67 -8.37 -8.12
N THR A 7 35.79 -7.26 -8.82
CA THR A 7 35.37 -5.93 -8.35
C THR A 7 33.91 -5.72 -8.75
N LEU A 8 33.03 -5.60 -7.75
CA LEU A 8 31.66 -5.11 -7.94
C LEU A 8 31.73 -3.60 -8.19
N ASP A 9 31.38 -3.21 -9.42
CA ASP A 9 31.19 -1.81 -9.80
C ASP A 9 29.86 -1.32 -9.21
N LEU A 10 29.94 -0.36 -8.29
CA LEU A 10 28.82 0.31 -7.62
C LEU A 10 28.65 1.72 -8.20
N THR A 11 28.65 1.88 -9.53
CA THR A 11 28.43 3.20 -10.13
C THR A 11 27.58 3.20 -11.40
N ASP A 12 26.37 2.60 -11.37
CA ASP A 12 25.28 3.13 -12.21
C ASP A 12 23.89 2.68 -11.73
N ARG A 13 23.23 3.49 -10.90
CA ARG A 13 21.77 3.45 -10.75
C ARG A 13 21.29 4.89 -10.72
N THR A 14 21.08 5.45 -11.90
CA THR A 14 20.25 6.65 -12.05
C THR A 14 18.91 6.39 -11.34
N LEU A 15 18.58 7.23 -10.36
CA LEU A 15 17.28 7.16 -9.68
C LEU A 15 16.19 7.43 -10.73
N PRO A 16 15.11 6.62 -10.76
CA PRO A 16 14.07 6.78 -11.75
C PRO A 16 13.42 8.16 -11.64
N LYS A 17 13.30 8.83 -12.79
CA LYS A 17 12.64 10.13 -12.90
C LYS A 17 11.14 9.94 -12.73
N CYS A 18 10.48 10.91 -12.09
CA CYS A 18 9.03 11.04 -12.07
C CYS A 18 8.49 11.05 -13.52
N GLU A 19 7.86 9.96 -13.96
CA GLU A 19 7.12 9.98 -15.23
C GLU A 19 5.74 10.58 -14.97
N ARG A 20 5.47 11.73 -15.60
CA ARG A 20 4.11 12.21 -15.72
C ARG A 20 3.38 11.25 -16.65
N SER A 21 2.39 10.51 -16.15
CA SER A 21 1.32 10.00 -17.00
C SER A 21 0.57 11.23 -17.54
N VAL A 22 1.04 11.76 -18.67
CA VAL A 22 0.38 12.88 -19.35
C VAL A 22 -0.78 12.30 -20.13
N ALA A 23 -1.93 12.18 -19.47
CA ALA A 23 -3.20 12.22 -20.19
C ALA A 23 -3.28 13.59 -20.87
N GLN A 24 -3.15 13.55 -22.20
CA GLN A 24 -3.38 14.58 -23.21
C GLN A 24 -4.02 15.89 -22.70
N GLN A 25 -3.20 16.92 -22.44
CA GLN A 25 -3.66 18.30 -22.38
C GLN A 25 -2.90 19.17 -23.38
N THR A 26 -3.69 19.80 -24.24
CA THR A 26 -3.31 20.58 -25.40
C THR A 26 -2.79 21.97 -24.98
N ARG A 27 -1.58 22.32 -25.44
CA ARG A 27 -0.98 23.66 -25.64
C ARG A 27 -0.66 24.53 -24.39
N ILE A 28 0.62 24.89 -24.23
CA ILE A 28 1.24 26.19 -24.60
C ILE A 28 2.69 26.15 -24.10
N ALA A 29 3.65 26.33 -25.01
CA ALA A 29 5.07 26.36 -24.68
C ALA A 29 5.48 27.76 -24.21
N LEU A 30 5.95 27.90 -22.97
CA LEU A 30 6.86 28.96 -22.55
C LEU A 30 8.04 28.32 -21.82
N GLY A 31 9.25 28.61 -22.31
CA GLY A 31 10.50 28.03 -21.84
C GLY A 31 10.82 28.40 -20.39
N ILE A 32 11.07 27.37 -19.58
CA ILE A 32 11.68 27.51 -18.26
C ILE A 32 12.93 26.62 -18.27
N THR A 33 14.07 27.26 -18.06
CA THR A 33 15.38 26.64 -17.86
C THR A 33 15.28 25.60 -16.75
N SER A 34 15.33 24.32 -17.11
CA SER A 34 15.13 23.21 -16.19
C SER A 34 16.39 23.00 -15.33
N LEU A 35 16.34 23.47 -14.09
CA LEU A 35 17.19 22.91 -13.03
C LEU A 35 16.64 21.50 -12.75
N VAL A 36 17.25 20.49 -13.35
CA VAL A 36 16.85 19.08 -13.16
C VAL A 36 17.26 18.67 -11.75
N ILE A 37 16.40 18.95 -10.78
CA ILE A 37 16.46 18.27 -9.48
C ILE A 37 16.04 16.83 -9.76
N LEU A 38 17.00 15.90 -9.74
CA LEU A 38 16.75 14.46 -9.75
C LEU A 38 15.99 14.09 -8.46
N SER A 39 14.69 14.36 -8.45
CA SER A 39 13.78 13.91 -7.42
C SER A 39 13.42 12.48 -7.78
N GLY A 40 14.03 11.51 -7.09
CA GLY A 40 13.59 10.13 -7.17
C GLY A 40 12.12 10.03 -6.76
N CYS A 41 11.35 9.17 -7.43
CA CYS A 41 9.99 8.83 -7.00
C CYS A 41 9.97 7.52 -6.22
N THR A 42 8.92 7.31 -5.45
CA THR A 42 8.69 6.14 -4.61
C THR A 42 8.13 4.94 -5.38
N GLY A 43 8.62 4.71 -6.60
CA GLY A 43 8.14 3.69 -7.53
C GLY A 43 7.14 4.22 -8.55
N TYR A 44 6.85 3.41 -9.56
CA TYR A 44 5.90 3.66 -10.64
C TYR A 44 5.64 2.34 -11.38
N GLY A 45 4.56 2.26 -12.14
CA GLY A 45 4.25 1.09 -12.98
C GLY A 45 2.83 0.58 -12.77
N PRO A 46 2.20 0.08 -13.84
CA PRO A 46 0.90 -0.58 -13.73
C PRO A 46 1.04 -1.93 -13.05
N THR A 47 0.12 -2.24 -12.16
CA THR A 47 -0.14 -3.56 -11.59
C THR A 47 -1.55 -3.93 -12.01
N SER A 48 -1.65 -4.78 -13.02
CA SER A 48 -2.92 -5.30 -13.52
C SER A 48 -3.53 -6.27 -12.52
N SER A 49 -4.86 -6.44 -12.60
CA SER A 49 -5.52 -7.52 -11.88
C SER A 49 -4.92 -8.88 -12.27
N SER A 50 -4.87 -9.78 -11.29
CA SER A 50 -4.51 -11.19 -11.52
C SER A 50 -5.73 -12.09 -11.77
N VAL A 51 -6.94 -11.51 -11.73
CA VAL A 51 -8.22 -12.21 -11.79
C VAL A 51 -9.14 -11.54 -12.79
N ASP A 52 -9.63 -12.30 -13.77
CA ASP A 52 -10.73 -11.86 -14.60
C ASP A 52 -12.06 -12.28 -13.95
N PRO A 53 -12.98 -11.34 -13.65
CA PRO A 53 -14.30 -11.68 -13.15
C PRO A 53 -15.06 -12.59 -14.13
N ALA A 54 -15.79 -13.59 -13.60
CA ALA A 54 -16.59 -14.48 -14.44
C ALA A 54 -17.78 -13.73 -15.08
N GLY A 55 -18.00 -13.94 -16.37
CA GLY A 55 -19.14 -13.37 -17.10
C GLY A 55 -18.91 -13.31 -18.60
N SER A 56 -19.93 -12.85 -19.33
CA SER A 56 -19.77 -12.47 -20.74
C SER A 56 -19.18 -11.06 -20.83
N PRO A 57 -18.46 -10.73 -21.90
CA PRO A 57 -18.06 -9.35 -22.18
C PRO A 57 -19.27 -8.41 -22.24
N GLU A 58 -19.01 -7.12 -22.00
CA GLU A 58 -20.03 -6.09 -22.14
C GLU A 58 -20.62 -6.06 -23.55
N SER A 59 -21.92 -5.76 -23.60
CA SER A 59 -22.60 -5.52 -24.87
C SER A 59 -22.48 -4.05 -25.27
N ALA A 60 -22.57 -3.73 -26.56
CA ALA A 60 -22.63 -2.34 -27.02
C ALA A 60 -23.76 -1.52 -26.35
N LYS A 61 -24.84 -2.17 -25.93
CA LYS A 61 -25.90 -1.53 -25.14
C LYS A 61 -25.40 -1.12 -23.74
N THR A 62 -24.62 -1.98 -23.08
CA THR A 62 -24.03 -1.70 -21.76
C THR A 62 -23.07 -0.52 -21.85
N GLU A 63 -22.14 -0.54 -22.82
CA GLU A 63 -21.17 0.55 -23.02
C GLU A 63 -21.87 1.92 -23.24
N ILE A 64 -22.97 1.95 -24.01
CA ILE A 64 -23.75 3.18 -24.21
C ILE A 64 -24.42 3.65 -22.92
N LEU A 65 -24.96 2.72 -22.12
CA LEU A 65 -25.57 3.06 -20.83
C LEU A 65 -24.54 3.62 -19.85
N GLU A 66 -23.35 3.02 -19.80
CA GLU A 66 -22.24 3.50 -18.97
C GLU A 66 -21.72 4.86 -19.41
N ALA A 67 -21.55 5.09 -20.71
CA ALA A 67 -21.18 6.41 -21.23
C ALA A 67 -22.23 7.48 -20.88
N GLY A 68 -23.52 7.13 -20.95
CA GLY A 68 -24.61 8.00 -20.52
C GLY A 68 -24.55 8.31 -19.02
N ALA A 69 -24.29 7.30 -18.18
CA ALA A 69 -24.12 7.47 -16.74
C ALA A 69 -22.91 8.36 -16.42
N ALA A 70 -21.75 8.12 -17.04
CA ALA A 70 -20.55 8.95 -16.85
C ALA A 70 -20.78 10.41 -17.23
N MET A 71 -21.60 10.69 -18.25
CA MET A 71 -21.93 12.05 -18.68
C MET A 71 -22.97 12.74 -17.80
N LEU A 72 -23.97 12.01 -17.29
CA LEU A 72 -25.13 12.59 -16.61
C LEU A 72 -25.08 12.49 -15.08
N GLN A 73 -24.38 11.49 -14.53
CA GLN A 73 -24.27 11.22 -13.10
C GLN A 73 -22.91 11.69 -12.56
N THR A 74 -22.66 12.99 -12.63
CA THR A 74 -21.37 13.60 -12.25
C THR A 74 -21.13 13.70 -10.75
N ASN A 75 -22.15 13.47 -9.91
CA ASN A 75 -22.01 13.49 -8.45
C ASN A 75 -21.44 12.15 -7.97
N SER A 76 -20.12 12.05 -7.83
CA SER A 76 -19.43 10.79 -7.46
C SER A 76 -18.61 10.92 -6.17
N PRO A 77 -18.77 10.00 -5.20
CA PRO A 77 -17.94 9.96 -4.00
C PRO A 77 -16.54 9.36 -4.25
N LEU A 78 -16.27 8.85 -5.45
CA LEU A 78 -14.99 8.23 -5.81
C LEU A 78 -13.95 9.25 -6.32
N GLU A 79 -14.39 10.40 -6.85
CA GLU A 79 -13.49 11.44 -7.37
C GLU A 79 -12.46 11.98 -6.35
N PRO A 80 -12.75 12.01 -5.02
CA PRO A 80 -11.75 12.42 -4.03
C PRO A 80 -10.76 11.32 -3.59
N MET A 81 -10.91 10.06 -4.01
CA MET A 81 -10.09 8.91 -3.57
C MET A 81 -8.72 8.86 -4.27
N ASN A 82 -7.88 9.86 -3.99
CA ASN A 82 -6.72 10.21 -4.82
C ASN A 82 -5.39 9.90 -4.14
N VAL A 83 -5.43 9.58 -2.84
CA VAL A 83 -4.24 9.17 -2.09
C VAL A 83 -4.03 7.68 -2.35
N TYR A 84 -3.06 7.37 -3.20
CA TYR A 84 -2.71 6.00 -3.53
C TYR A 84 -1.60 5.48 -2.61
N LEU A 85 -1.87 4.38 -1.91
CA LEU A 85 -0.91 3.62 -1.10
C LEU A 85 -0.89 2.16 -1.54
N VAL A 86 0.27 1.52 -1.46
CA VAL A 86 0.40 0.07 -1.63
C VAL A 86 1.13 -0.51 -0.43
N GLY A 87 0.54 -1.54 0.15
CA GLY A 87 1.02 -2.24 1.33
C GLY A 87 0.67 -3.72 1.26
N PHE A 88 0.76 -4.41 2.40
CA PHE A 88 0.50 -5.84 2.46
C PHE A 88 -0.31 -6.20 3.69
N HIS A 89 -1.25 -7.12 3.49
CA HIS A 89 -2.15 -7.59 4.53
C HIS A 89 -2.02 -9.09 4.73
N PRO A 90 -1.50 -9.57 5.88
CA PRO A 90 -1.86 -10.88 6.40
C PRO A 90 -3.30 -10.89 6.91
N MET A 91 -4.03 -11.99 6.69
CA MET A 91 -5.34 -12.18 7.31
C MET A 91 -5.19 -12.52 8.79
N LYS A 92 -6.01 -11.90 9.65
CA LYS A 92 -5.86 -12.03 11.10
C LYS A 92 -6.09 -13.46 11.59
N ASP A 93 -7.05 -14.17 11.02
CA ASP A 93 -7.40 -15.55 11.41
C ASP A 93 -6.61 -16.62 10.62
N ASP A 94 -5.92 -16.22 9.54
CA ASP A 94 -4.98 -17.07 8.78
C ASP A 94 -3.80 -16.22 8.29
N PRO A 95 -2.76 -15.99 9.12
CA PRO A 95 -1.64 -15.10 8.77
C PRO A 95 -0.76 -15.60 7.62
N SER A 96 -0.91 -16.87 7.21
CA SER A 96 -0.25 -17.40 6.01
C SER A 96 -0.95 -16.94 4.72
N HIS A 97 -2.20 -16.49 4.85
CA HIS A 97 -2.90 -15.79 3.79
C HIS A 97 -2.46 -14.34 3.78
N GLN A 98 -1.65 -13.97 2.77
CA GLN A 98 -1.11 -12.62 2.62
C GLN A 98 -1.48 -12.06 1.26
N MET A 99 -1.81 -10.77 1.22
CA MET A 99 -2.21 -10.06 0.02
C MET A 99 -1.41 -8.78 -0.14
N GLU A 100 -1.04 -8.44 -1.37
CA GLU A 100 -0.74 -7.06 -1.75
C GLU A 100 -2.05 -6.28 -1.88
N ALA A 101 -2.11 -5.09 -1.28
CA ALA A 101 -3.33 -4.29 -1.23
C ALA A 101 -3.06 -2.87 -1.74
N HIS A 102 -3.82 -2.48 -2.77
CA HIS A 102 -3.77 -1.15 -3.38
C HIS A 102 -4.89 -0.29 -2.84
N HIS A 103 -4.53 0.73 -2.05
CA HIS A 103 -5.47 1.59 -1.34
C HIS A 103 -5.65 2.89 -2.10
N PHE A 104 -6.89 3.22 -2.43
CA PHE A 104 -7.26 4.53 -2.98
C PHE A 104 -8.12 5.25 -1.95
N CYS A 105 -7.52 6.25 -1.32
CA CYS A 105 -8.06 6.86 -0.11
C CYS A 105 -8.47 8.31 -0.30
N THR A 106 -9.51 8.70 0.45
CA THR A 106 -9.84 10.10 0.72
C THR A 106 -9.45 10.42 2.16
N GLN A 107 -8.64 11.47 2.37
CA GLN A 107 -8.45 12.05 3.68
C GLN A 107 -9.68 12.90 4.03
N VAL A 108 -10.50 12.44 4.98
CA VAL A 108 -11.77 13.12 5.33
C VAL A 108 -11.50 14.31 6.26
N ASN A 109 -10.61 14.12 7.23
CA ASN A 109 -10.07 15.15 8.14
C ASN A 109 -8.72 14.67 8.68
N GLU A 110 -8.00 15.44 9.50
CA GLU A 110 -6.68 15.05 10.03
C GLU A 110 -6.62 13.70 10.76
N ASP A 111 -7.74 13.24 11.32
CA ASP A 111 -7.81 12.02 12.13
C ASP A 111 -8.47 10.83 11.43
N PHE A 112 -9.02 11.00 10.23
CA PHE A 112 -9.83 9.98 9.57
C PHE A 112 -9.61 9.95 8.05
N ALA A 113 -9.29 8.78 7.53
CA ALA A 113 -9.31 8.48 6.10
C ALA A 113 -10.13 7.21 5.82
N GLN A 114 -10.64 7.10 4.61
CA GLN A 114 -11.36 5.94 4.12
C GLN A 114 -10.84 5.55 2.74
N CYS A 115 -10.75 4.26 2.46
CA CYS A 115 -10.12 3.72 1.27
C CYS A 115 -10.99 2.64 0.64
N ALA A 116 -11.01 2.63 -0.70
CA ALA A 116 -11.37 1.47 -1.48
C ALA A 116 -10.09 0.68 -1.81
N LEU A 117 -10.14 -0.65 -1.70
CA LEU A 117 -9.00 -1.52 -1.94
C LEU A 117 -9.16 -2.28 -3.24
N PHE A 118 -8.07 -2.38 -3.98
CA PHE A 118 -8.02 -3.07 -5.26
C PHE A 118 -6.88 -4.08 -5.28
N ASP A 119 -6.98 -5.03 -6.21
CA ASP A 119 -5.92 -6.01 -6.50
C ASP A 119 -4.82 -5.51 -7.43
N GLY A 120 -4.94 -4.25 -7.87
CA GLY A 120 -4.01 -3.59 -8.77
C GLY A 120 -4.24 -2.08 -8.75
N ASN A 121 -3.57 -1.36 -9.67
CA ASN A 121 -3.70 0.09 -9.81
C ASN A 121 -4.07 0.54 -11.23
N THR A 122 -4.49 -0.40 -12.08
CA THR A 122 -4.97 -0.14 -13.44
C THR A 122 -6.49 0.12 -13.44
N ARG A 123 -7.03 0.55 -14.57
CA ARG A 123 -8.47 0.90 -14.70
C ARG A 123 -9.41 -0.30 -14.58
N ASP A 124 -8.87 -1.49 -14.83
CA ASP A 124 -9.50 -2.80 -14.81
C ASP A 124 -9.21 -3.57 -13.51
N ALA A 125 -8.57 -2.93 -12.52
CA ALA A 125 -8.35 -3.55 -11.22
C ALA A 125 -9.67 -3.86 -10.51
N ASN A 126 -9.74 -5.00 -9.83
CA ASN A 126 -10.92 -5.44 -9.12
C ASN A 126 -10.97 -4.84 -7.72
N LEU A 127 -12.15 -4.31 -7.35
CA LEU A 127 -12.44 -3.90 -5.97
C LEU A 127 -12.45 -5.14 -5.07
N ASN A 128 -11.58 -5.20 -4.07
CA ASN A 128 -11.41 -6.38 -3.22
C ASN A 128 -11.57 -6.11 -1.72
N GLY A 129 -11.82 -4.87 -1.30
CA GLY A 129 -12.03 -4.55 0.11
C GLY A 129 -12.19 -3.06 0.42
N ILE A 130 -12.23 -2.76 1.71
CA ILE A 130 -12.26 -1.40 2.24
C ILE A 130 -11.34 -1.28 3.45
N GLU A 131 -10.85 -0.06 3.68
CA GLU A 131 -10.15 0.30 4.90
C GLU A 131 -10.64 1.64 5.46
N TYR A 132 -10.72 1.72 6.79
CA TYR A 132 -10.76 2.99 7.51
C TYR A 132 -9.48 3.18 8.30
N ILE A 133 -8.88 4.37 8.20
CA ILE A 133 -7.68 4.72 8.95
C ILE A 133 -8.03 5.82 9.94
N ILE A 134 -7.70 5.60 11.21
CA ILE A 134 -7.92 6.58 12.27
C ILE A 134 -6.64 6.92 13.03
N SER A 135 -6.56 8.15 13.55
CA SER A 135 -5.47 8.54 14.44
C SER A 135 -5.51 7.77 15.76
N LYS A 136 -4.36 7.71 16.44
CA LYS A 136 -4.25 7.22 17.82
C LYS A 136 -5.32 7.81 18.75
N LYS A 137 -5.57 9.12 18.63
CA LYS A 137 -6.55 9.84 19.44
C LYS A 137 -7.94 9.24 19.32
N LEU A 138 -8.38 8.92 18.10
CA LEU A 138 -9.68 8.27 17.89
C LEU A 138 -9.66 6.81 18.36
N PHE A 139 -8.59 6.06 18.05
CA PHE A 139 -8.45 4.67 18.49
C PHE A 139 -8.54 4.51 20.01
N GLU A 140 -7.89 5.38 20.78
CA GLU A 140 -7.90 5.33 22.25
C GLU A 140 -9.30 5.50 22.84
N ASN A 141 -10.18 6.25 22.15
CA ASN A 141 -11.55 6.51 22.54
C ASN A 141 -12.57 5.48 22.02
N LEU A 142 -12.13 4.49 21.23
CA LEU A 142 -13.01 3.41 20.80
C LEU A 142 -13.46 2.54 22.00
N PRO A 143 -14.67 1.96 21.94
CA PRO A 143 -15.06 0.89 22.84
C PRO A 143 -14.02 -0.23 22.83
N GLU A 144 -13.76 -0.82 23.99
CA GLU A 144 -12.71 -1.84 24.14
C GLU A 144 -12.93 -3.05 23.24
N SER A 145 -14.20 -3.45 23.04
CA SER A 145 -14.61 -4.54 22.15
C SER A 145 -14.35 -4.23 20.67
N GLU A 146 -14.24 -2.96 20.29
CA GLU A 146 -14.03 -2.56 18.90
C GLU A 146 -12.55 -2.63 18.51
N LYS A 147 -11.63 -2.34 19.45
CA LYS A 147 -10.18 -2.24 19.17
C LYS A 147 -9.55 -3.51 18.58
N GLN A 148 -10.20 -4.68 18.72
CA GLN A 148 -9.73 -5.94 18.15
C GLN A 148 -9.77 -6.00 16.61
N TYR A 149 -10.49 -5.07 15.98
CA TYR A 149 -10.64 -4.97 14.52
C TYR A 149 -9.64 -4.00 13.87
N TRP A 150 -8.73 -3.41 14.63
CA TRP A 150 -7.89 -2.29 14.19
C TRP A 150 -6.41 -2.64 14.34
N HIS A 151 -5.70 -2.70 13.21
CA HIS A 151 -4.28 -3.02 13.17
C HIS A 151 -3.40 -1.76 13.22
N PRO A 152 -2.18 -1.84 13.78
CA PRO A 152 -1.27 -0.69 13.88
C PRO A 152 -0.43 -0.48 12.61
N HIS A 153 -0.21 0.77 12.19
CA HIS A 153 0.54 1.08 10.96
C HIS A 153 2.06 1.27 11.12
N ASN A 154 2.59 1.42 12.35
CA ASN A 154 4.02 1.72 12.53
C ASN A 154 4.93 0.65 11.88
N GLY A 155 4.52 -0.62 11.91
CA GLY A 155 5.24 -1.73 11.30
C GLY A 155 5.45 -1.57 9.79
N GLU A 156 4.38 -1.28 9.06
CA GLU A 156 4.42 -1.16 7.60
C GLU A 156 5.15 0.11 7.14
N ILE A 157 5.00 1.20 7.90
CA ILE A 157 5.67 2.47 7.62
C ILE A 157 7.18 2.34 7.84
N LEU A 158 7.60 1.86 9.02
CA LEU A 158 9.01 1.82 9.43
C LEU A 158 9.77 0.66 8.79
N SER A 159 9.10 -0.40 8.33
CA SER A 159 9.72 -1.44 7.49
C SER A 159 9.98 -0.97 6.06
N GLY A 160 9.36 0.14 5.63
CA GLY A 160 9.41 0.60 4.24
C GLY A 160 8.44 -0.12 3.30
N GLN A 161 7.62 -1.04 3.82
CA GLN A 161 6.71 -1.86 3.02
C GLN A 161 5.50 -1.07 2.50
N LEU A 162 4.93 -0.17 3.32
CA LEU A 162 3.90 0.77 2.88
C LEU A 162 4.56 1.89 2.07
N VAL A 163 4.08 2.11 0.85
CA VAL A 163 4.64 3.11 -0.06
C VAL A 163 3.50 3.90 -0.70
N ALA A 164 3.71 5.18 -0.94
CA ALA A 164 2.83 6.00 -1.77
C ALA A 164 3.46 6.17 -3.16
N PRO A 165 3.16 5.32 -4.16
CA PRO A 165 3.91 5.29 -5.42
C PRO A 165 3.79 6.58 -6.22
N ASN A 166 4.78 6.84 -7.06
CA ASN A 166 4.89 8.01 -7.94
C ASN A 166 4.92 9.38 -7.24
N LEU A 167 4.98 9.42 -5.91
CA LEU A 167 5.22 10.66 -5.17
C LEU A 167 6.72 10.99 -5.11
N PRO A 168 7.09 12.29 -5.08
CA PRO A 168 8.43 12.69 -4.70
C PRO A 168 8.77 12.18 -3.30
N LEU A 169 10.04 11.79 -3.06
CA LEU A 169 10.48 11.24 -1.76
C LEU A 169 10.01 12.03 -0.53
N ARG A 170 10.03 13.37 -0.61
CA ARG A 170 9.59 14.23 0.50
C ARG A 170 8.09 14.16 0.74
N ALA A 171 7.28 14.04 -0.31
CA ALA A 171 5.84 13.93 -0.19
C ALA A 171 5.42 12.57 0.37
N ASP A 172 6.05 11.47 -0.10
CA ASP A 172 5.89 10.15 0.52
C ASP A 172 6.29 10.20 2.00
N HIS A 173 7.44 10.79 2.33
CA HIS A 173 7.92 10.87 3.71
C HIS A 173 6.95 11.62 4.64
N GLU A 174 6.47 12.82 4.24
CA GLU A 174 5.50 13.57 5.04
C GLU A 174 4.13 12.86 5.13
N LEU A 175 3.70 12.16 4.07
CA LEU A 175 2.50 11.34 4.11
C LEU A 175 2.65 10.17 5.08
N MET A 176 3.79 9.47 5.08
CA MET A 176 4.05 8.37 6.01
C MET A 176 4.15 8.87 7.45
N LYS A 177 4.78 10.03 7.66
CA LYS A 177 4.86 10.70 8.95
C LYS A 177 3.48 11.05 9.50
N SER A 178 2.54 11.51 8.67
CA SER A 178 1.17 11.80 9.11
C SER A 178 0.37 10.54 9.47
N LYS A 179 0.81 9.37 9.02
CA LYS A 179 0.23 8.06 9.36
C LYS A 179 0.92 7.34 10.53
N MET A 180 2.01 7.88 11.07
CA MET A 180 2.61 7.34 12.28
C MET A 180 1.59 7.28 13.42
N ASN A 181 1.60 6.19 14.18
CA ASN A 181 0.70 5.89 15.30
C ASN A 181 -0.78 5.77 14.94
N SER A 182 -1.14 5.72 13.65
CA SER A 182 -2.50 5.45 13.20
C SER A 182 -2.85 3.97 13.20
N TYR A 183 -4.14 3.68 13.09
CA TYR A 183 -4.69 2.33 13.05
C TYR A 183 -5.63 2.15 11.86
N GLY A 184 -5.57 1.00 11.22
CA GLY A 184 -6.40 0.60 10.08
C GLY A 184 -7.43 -0.46 10.47
N LYS A 185 -8.68 -0.32 10.02
CA LYS A 185 -9.69 -1.39 10.05
C LYS A 185 -9.96 -1.83 8.63
N THR A 186 -9.44 -2.99 8.26
CA THR A 186 -9.46 -3.47 6.88
C THR A 186 -10.20 -4.79 6.77
N TRP A 187 -11.11 -4.85 5.80
CA TRP A 187 -11.81 -6.07 5.43
C TRP A 187 -11.67 -6.31 3.93
N HIS A 188 -11.11 -7.47 3.58
CA HIS A 188 -11.15 -7.97 2.21
C HIS A 188 -12.41 -8.79 2.00
N THR A 189 -13.09 -8.56 0.88
CA THR A 189 -14.30 -9.28 0.49
C THR A 189 -14.08 -10.15 -0.74
N TRP A 190 -12.87 -10.10 -1.33
CA TRP A 190 -12.53 -10.88 -2.51
C TRP A 190 -11.05 -11.28 -2.52
N GLU A 191 -10.80 -12.55 -2.77
CA GLU A 191 -9.48 -13.14 -2.98
C GLU A 191 -8.99 -12.92 -4.41
N ALA A 192 -8.60 -11.69 -4.71
CA ALA A 192 -8.04 -11.31 -6.01
C ALA A 192 -6.51 -11.07 -5.96
N SER A 193 -5.81 -11.70 -5.01
CA SER A 193 -4.39 -11.41 -4.75
C SER A 193 -3.45 -11.82 -5.89
N GLN A 194 -2.44 -11.00 -6.14
CA GLN A 194 -1.32 -11.31 -7.03
C GLN A 194 -0.63 -12.65 -6.65
N GLY A 195 -0.36 -13.50 -7.65
CA GLY A 195 0.48 -14.71 -7.46
C GLY A 195 -0.25 -16.02 -7.12
N LYS A 196 -1.58 -16.01 -6.94
CA LYS A 196 -2.43 -17.22 -6.89
C LYS A 196 -3.61 -17.04 -7.86
N PRO A 197 -4.13 -18.10 -8.50
CA PRO A 197 -5.40 -18.00 -9.21
C PRO A 197 -6.47 -17.61 -8.20
N GLY A 198 -6.86 -16.34 -8.22
CA GLY A 198 -7.96 -15.87 -7.38
C GLY A 198 -9.29 -16.40 -7.89
N GLU A 199 -10.31 -16.33 -7.03
CA GLU A 199 -11.65 -16.74 -7.41
C GLU A 199 -12.21 -15.75 -8.43
N SER A 200 -12.86 -16.23 -9.50
CA SER A 200 -13.44 -15.35 -10.52
C SER A 200 -14.66 -14.56 -10.03
N LEU A 201 -15.10 -14.78 -8.78
CA LEU A 201 -16.16 -14.05 -8.10
C LEU A 201 -15.79 -13.81 -6.62
N PRO A 202 -16.31 -12.75 -5.99
CA PRO A 202 -16.11 -12.46 -4.56
C PRO A 202 -16.96 -13.40 -3.68
N LEU A 203 -16.49 -14.63 -3.51
CA LEU A 203 -17.18 -15.66 -2.74
C LEU A 203 -16.71 -15.69 -1.27
N GLY A 204 -17.61 -16.12 -0.37
CA GLY A 204 -17.29 -16.37 1.04
C GLY A 204 -17.52 -15.17 1.96
N GLU A 205 -16.97 -15.28 3.17
CA GLU A 205 -17.10 -14.25 4.21
C GLU A 205 -15.97 -13.20 4.10
N PRO A 206 -16.22 -11.94 4.49
CA PRO A 206 -15.16 -10.94 4.59
C PRO A 206 -14.07 -11.36 5.57
N LYS A 207 -12.81 -11.13 5.20
CA LYS A 207 -11.64 -11.43 6.03
C LYS A 207 -11.04 -10.17 6.61
N LEU A 208 -10.84 -10.19 7.92
CA LEU A 208 -10.17 -9.11 8.64
C LEU A 208 -8.68 -9.16 8.36
N ALA A 209 -8.16 -8.09 7.78
CA ALA A 209 -6.75 -7.92 7.52
C ALA A 209 -6.02 -7.28 8.71
N TRP A 210 -4.73 -7.59 8.79
CA TRP A 210 -3.80 -7.04 9.76
C TRP A 210 -2.58 -6.45 9.07
N SER A 211 -1.64 -5.90 9.84
CA SER A 211 -0.36 -5.38 9.35
C SER A 211 0.83 -6.27 9.70
N PHE A 212 1.88 -6.21 8.89
CA PHE A 212 3.19 -6.73 9.30
C PHE A 212 3.83 -5.79 10.32
N ASN A 213 4.30 -6.38 11.41
CA ASN A 213 4.86 -5.71 12.57
C ASN A 213 6.31 -6.15 12.87
N ARG A 214 6.86 -7.08 12.08
CA ARG A 214 8.27 -7.52 12.14
C ARG A 214 8.82 -7.75 10.74
N ILE A 215 10.15 -7.60 10.62
CA ILE A 215 10.85 -8.03 9.41
C ILE A 215 10.80 -9.56 9.33
N GLY A 216 10.47 -10.09 8.15
CA GLY A 216 10.40 -11.54 7.90
C GLY A 216 9.00 -12.16 8.10
N GLU A 217 7.97 -11.37 8.37
CA GLU A 217 6.58 -11.87 8.43
C GLU A 217 5.96 -12.08 7.04
N ALA A 218 6.41 -11.33 6.03
CA ALA A 218 5.99 -11.50 4.64
C ALA A 218 6.53 -12.81 4.05
N GLU A 219 5.69 -13.50 3.26
CA GLU A 219 6.10 -14.67 2.49
C GLU A 219 7.22 -14.30 1.51
N LYS A 220 8.16 -15.23 1.31
CA LYS A 220 9.29 -15.03 0.40
C LYS A 220 8.78 -14.71 -1.01
N GLY A 221 9.25 -13.62 -1.60
CA GLY A 221 8.86 -13.18 -2.93
C GLY A 221 7.77 -12.11 -2.90
N LEU A 222 6.94 -12.04 -1.86
CA LEU A 222 5.80 -11.11 -1.85
C LEU A 222 6.25 -9.64 -1.97
N VAL A 223 7.24 -9.23 -1.18
CA VAL A 223 7.78 -7.86 -1.21
C VAL A 223 8.65 -7.66 -2.45
N GLU A 224 9.45 -8.67 -2.81
CA GLU A 224 10.35 -8.61 -3.96
C GLU A 224 9.59 -8.46 -5.28
N ASP A 225 8.49 -9.18 -5.47
CA ASP A 225 7.67 -9.13 -6.67
C ASP A 225 7.03 -7.75 -6.85
N ARG A 226 6.51 -7.16 -5.76
CA ARG A 226 6.02 -5.77 -5.76
C ARG A 226 7.13 -4.80 -6.13
N ASP A 227 8.27 -4.93 -5.48
CA ASP A 227 9.43 -4.05 -5.67
C ASP A 227 9.95 -4.09 -7.11
N GLU A 228 9.98 -5.28 -7.72
CA GLU A 228 10.31 -5.45 -9.14
C GLU A 228 9.26 -4.80 -10.05
N ARG A 229 7.98 -5.13 -9.89
CA ARG A 229 6.88 -4.59 -10.72
C ARG A 229 6.82 -3.07 -10.69
N MET A 230 7.07 -2.48 -9.52
CA MET A 230 6.86 -1.05 -9.29
C MET A 230 8.16 -0.24 -9.22
N ASN A 231 9.31 -0.85 -9.48
CA ASN A 231 10.63 -0.23 -9.32
C ASN A 231 10.80 0.44 -7.94
N ILE A 232 10.44 -0.29 -6.89
CA ILE A 232 10.56 0.14 -5.48
C ILE A 232 11.79 -0.53 -4.87
N ASN A 233 12.40 0.15 -3.89
CA ASN A 233 13.42 -0.44 -3.03
C ASN A 233 12.99 -0.26 -1.58
N THR A 234 12.35 -1.29 -1.02
CA THR A 234 11.81 -1.31 0.33
C THR A 234 12.88 -0.99 1.38
N ASP A 235 14.09 -1.53 1.23
CA ASP A 235 15.20 -1.26 2.15
C ASP A 235 15.67 0.20 2.11
N ALA A 236 15.66 0.84 0.94
CA ALA A 236 15.95 2.26 0.81
C ALA A 236 14.82 3.11 1.42
N ARG A 237 13.56 2.70 1.31
CA ARG A 237 12.42 3.37 1.99
C ARG A 237 12.58 3.30 3.49
N ARG A 238 12.86 2.11 4.03
CA ARG A 238 13.15 1.88 5.45
C ARG A 238 14.25 2.80 5.97
N LYS A 239 15.40 2.84 5.29
CA LYS A 239 16.53 3.71 5.67
C LYS A 239 16.16 5.20 5.61
N ALA A 240 15.40 5.60 4.59
CA ALA A 240 14.95 6.98 4.42
C ALA A 240 13.92 7.45 5.47
N ARG A 241 13.33 6.52 6.24
CA ARG A 241 12.34 6.79 7.30
C ARG A 241 12.90 6.57 8.71
N ALA A 242 14.21 6.37 8.86
CA ALA A 242 14.84 6.15 10.16
C ALA A 242 14.65 7.33 11.13
N ASP A 243 14.47 8.54 10.62
CA ASP A 243 14.17 9.74 11.39
C ASP A 243 12.75 9.75 11.99
N LEU A 244 11.86 8.87 11.53
CA LEU A 244 10.50 8.71 12.08
C LEU A 244 10.46 7.78 13.29
N ILE A 245 11.51 6.99 13.55
CA ILE A 245 11.56 6.04 14.68
C ILE A 245 11.29 6.72 16.03
N PRO A 246 11.86 7.90 16.34
CA PRO A 246 11.58 8.59 17.61
C PRO A 246 10.13 9.07 17.76
N LEU A 247 9.33 9.09 16.68
CA LEU A 247 7.91 9.46 16.71
C LEU A 247 7.00 8.26 17.02
N ALA A 248 7.53 7.04 16.95
CA ALA A 248 6.76 5.83 17.15
C ALA A 248 6.41 5.63 18.63
N GLU A 249 5.12 5.56 18.93
CA GLU A 249 4.58 5.18 20.22
C GLU A 249 4.21 3.68 20.23
N PRO A 250 4.23 3.00 21.40
CA PRO A 250 3.73 1.64 21.49
C PRO A 250 2.26 1.54 21.08
N GLN A 251 1.95 0.62 20.16
CA GLN A 251 0.59 0.43 19.63
C GLN A 251 0.00 -0.90 20.10
N ARG A 252 -1.32 -0.96 20.27
CA ARG A 252 -2.00 -2.22 20.60
C ARG A 252 -2.03 -3.11 19.35
N GLY A 253 -1.77 -4.41 19.53
CA GLY A 253 -1.96 -5.42 18.49
C GLY A 253 -0.76 -5.60 17.57
N VAL A 254 0.37 -4.97 17.88
CA VAL A 254 1.68 -5.26 17.27
C VAL A 254 2.07 -6.73 17.50
N ASP A 255 1.68 -7.30 18.65
CA ASP A 255 1.93 -8.69 19.00
C ASP A 255 0.76 -9.64 18.63
N ALA A 256 -0.31 -9.15 17.99
CA ALA A 256 -1.51 -9.94 17.70
C ALA A 256 -1.22 -11.20 16.87
N LEU A 257 -0.31 -11.10 15.90
CA LEU A 257 0.09 -12.20 15.01
C LEU A 257 1.50 -12.75 15.29
N LYS A 258 2.11 -12.34 16.41
CA LYS A 258 3.48 -12.72 16.75
C LYS A 258 3.62 -14.24 16.88
N GLY A 259 4.60 -14.80 16.17
CA GLY A 259 4.88 -16.24 16.20
C GLY A 259 3.93 -17.10 15.36
N GLN A 260 3.03 -16.48 14.58
CA GLN A 260 2.12 -17.19 13.68
C GLN A 260 2.63 -17.28 12.24
N PHE A 261 3.71 -16.56 11.91
CA PHE A 261 4.35 -16.59 10.60
C PHE A 261 5.44 -17.66 10.52
N LYS A 262 5.68 -18.18 9.31
CA LYS A 262 6.78 -19.12 9.05
C LYS A 262 8.11 -18.38 9.01
N GLY A 263 9.16 -18.99 9.56
CA GLY A 263 10.52 -18.47 9.47
C GLY A 263 10.93 -17.59 10.66
N ILE A 264 12.09 -16.96 10.53
CA ILE A 264 12.68 -16.12 11.59
C ILE A 264 12.22 -14.68 11.37
N THR A 265 11.56 -14.12 12.37
CA THR A 265 11.15 -12.71 12.36
C THR A 265 12.07 -11.87 13.24
N HIS A 266 12.33 -10.62 12.83
CA HIS A 266 13.13 -9.66 13.58
C HIS A 266 12.32 -8.42 13.95
N PRO A 267 12.53 -7.85 15.15
CA PRO A 267 11.85 -6.63 15.56
C PRO A 267 12.19 -5.45 14.63
N ILE A 268 11.23 -4.56 14.43
CA ILE A 268 11.45 -3.27 13.76
C ILE A 268 11.64 -2.21 14.85
N PRO A 269 12.72 -1.40 14.82
CA PRO A 269 12.92 -0.33 15.80
C PRO A 269 11.71 0.62 15.87
N GLY A 270 11.21 0.90 17.07
CA GLY A 270 10.02 1.75 17.31
C GLY A 270 8.68 1.01 17.24
N VAL A 271 8.65 -0.23 16.73
CA VAL A 271 7.43 -1.04 16.62
C VAL A 271 7.33 -1.96 17.83
N VAL A 272 6.56 -1.52 18.83
CA VAL A 272 6.44 -2.19 20.13
C VAL A 272 4.97 -2.35 20.50
N ASP A 273 4.59 -3.53 20.97
CA ASP A 273 3.25 -3.73 21.50
C ASP A 273 3.08 -2.99 22.82
N ARG A 274 1.98 -2.24 22.94
CA ARG A 274 1.64 -1.49 24.16
C ARG A 274 1.57 -2.37 25.41
N ASN A 275 1.22 -3.65 25.25
CA ASN A 275 1.09 -4.61 26.34
C ASN A 275 2.33 -5.50 26.50
N ALA A 276 3.43 -5.24 25.78
CA ALA A 276 4.66 -6.00 25.94
C ALA A 276 5.19 -5.89 27.38
N PRO A 277 5.77 -6.96 27.95
CA PRO A 277 6.43 -6.90 29.25
C PRO A 277 7.53 -5.83 29.22
N LYS A 278 7.57 -5.00 30.26
CA LYS A 278 8.65 -4.02 30.47
C LYS A 278 9.94 -4.69 30.95
#